data_AF-A0AAW4GK74-F1
#
_entry.id   AF-A0AAW4GK74-F1
#
_cell.length_a   1.000
_cell.length_b   1.000
_cell.length_c   1.000
_cell.angle_alpha   90.00
_cell.angle_beta   90.00
_cell.angle_gamma   90.00
#
_symmetry.space_group_name_H-M   'P 1'
#
loop_
_entity.id
_entity.type
_entity.pdbx_description
1 polymer ?
#
loop_
_entity_poly.entity_id
_entity_poly.type
_entity_poly.pdbx_seq_one_letter_code
_entity_poly.pdbx_strand_id
1 'polypeptide(L)'
;MWSRALAGIVAGFFLAAAATGLVAWLPPGPWQKALVPSLIAFVPLWMLAALWAFSFRSPLRAWLTLAGCAALGFAALGLLRLTGAVQ
;
A
#
# COMPACT_ATOMS: atom_id res chain seq x y z
N MET A 1 4.64 -5.13 -21.66
CA MET A 1 5.57 -4.75 -20.58
C MET A 1 5.14 -3.44 -19.92
N TRP A 2 5.02 -2.34 -20.69
CA TRP A 2 4.66 -1.01 -20.19
C TRP A 2 3.39 -0.92 -19.32
N SER A 3 2.30 -1.59 -19.70
CA SER A 3 1.09 -1.59 -18.87
C SER A 3 1.31 -2.16 -17.46
N ARG A 4 2.24 -3.10 -17.29
CA ARG A 4 2.57 -3.67 -15.97
C ARG A 4 3.47 -2.72 -15.19
N ALA A 5 4.38 -2.02 -15.88
CA ALA A 5 5.15 -0.94 -15.29
C ALA A 5 4.23 0.16 -14.74
N LEU A 6 3.23 0.58 -15.52
CA LEU A 6 2.22 1.55 -15.09
C LEU A 6 1.38 1.03 -13.92
N ALA A 7 1.01 -0.25 -13.90
CA ALA A 7 0.34 -0.85 -12.75
C ALA A 7 1.21 -0.77 -11.48
N GLY A 8 2.49 -1.11 -11.59
CA GLY A 8 3.46 -1.00 -10.49
C GLY A 8 3.68 0.43 -10.01
N ILE A 9 3.77 1.38 -10.95
CA ILE A 9 3.97 2.81 -10.65
C ILE A 9 2.71 3.37 -9.99
N VAL A 10 1.54 3.24 -10.62
CA VAL A 10 0.30 3.90 -10.16
C VAL A 10 -0.38 3.09 -9.08
N ALA A 11 -0.86 1.87 -9.39
CA ALA A 11 -1.56 1.06 -8.39
C ALA A 11 -0.61 0.60 -7.26
N GLY A 12 0.65 0.31 -7.58
CA GLY A 12 1.65 -0.01 -6.56
C GLY A 12 1.99 1.17 -5.64
N PHE A 13 1.91 2.43 -6.10
CA PHE A 13 2.08 3.61 -5.23
C PHE A 13 0.97 3.66 -4.18
N PHE A 14 -0.28 3.49 -4.61
CA PHE A 14 -1.42 3.45 -3.70
C PHE A 14 -1.36 2.26 -2.74
N LEU A 15 -0.92 1.09 -3.22
CA LEU A 15 -0.71 -0.07 -2.37
C LEU A 15 0.35 0.20 -1.29
N ALA A 16 1.48 0.81 -1.67
CA ALA A 16 2.54 1.17 -0.73
C ALA A 16 2.05 2.20 0.28
N ALA A 17 1.28 3.20 -0.14
CA ALA A 17 0.71 4.22 0.76
C ALA A 17 -0.27 3.60 1.77
N ALA A 18 -1.12 2.68 1.33
CA ALA A 18 -2.02 1.96 2.21
C ALA A 18 -1.25 1.08 3.21
N ALA A 19 -0.22 0.37 2.73
CA ALA A 19 0.63 -0.47 3.57
C ALA A 19 1.38 0.35 4.63
N THR A 20 1.98 1.49 4.27
CA THR A 20 2.67 2.34 5.24
C THR A 20 1.71 3.00 6.23
N GLY A 21 0.52 3.40 5.80
CA GLY A 21 -0.53 3.87 6.70
C GLY A 21 -0.92 2.80 7.71
N LEU A 22 -1.09 1.55 7.27
CA LEU A 22 -1.37 0.43 8.17
C LEU A 22 -0.23 0.18 9.15
N VAL A 23 1.03 0.24 8.71
CA VAL A 23 2.19 0.10 9.61
C VAL A 23 2.22 1.23 10.65
N ALA A 24 1.82 2.45 10.30
CA ALA A 24 1.80 3.58 11.21
C ALA A 24 0.69 3.51 12.26
N TRP A 25 -0.49 3.02 11.87
CA TRP A 25 -1.72 3.16 12.68
C TRP A 25 -2.33 1.86 13.20
N LEU A 26 -1.91 0.69 12.69
CA LEU A 26 -2.39 -0.60 13.18
C LEU A 26 -1.75 -1.01 14.53
N PRO A 27 -0.45 -0.77 14.79
CA PRO A 27 0.15 -1.15 16.08
C PRO A 27 -0.47 -0.38 17.25
N PRO A 28 -0.74 -1.05 18.38
CA PRO A 28 -1.21 -0.37 19.58
C PRO A 28 -0.12 0.56 20.14
N GLY A 29 -0.49 1.79 20.51
CA GLY A 29 0.41 2.75 21.15
C GLY A 29 0.53 4.09 20.41
N PRO A 30 1.48 4.96 20.80
CA PRO A 30 1.63 6.28 20.20
C PRO A 30 2.14 6.18 18.75
N TRP A 31 1.26 6.44 17.80
CA TRP A 31 1.52 6.38 16.35
C TRP A 31 2.67 7.30 15.91
N GLN A 32 2.98 8.36 16.66
CA GLN A 32 4.07 9.29 16.33
C GLN A 32 5.42 8.58 16.24
N LYS A 33 5.63 7.50 17.02
CA LYS A 33 6.86 6.70 16.97
C LYS A 33 6.97 5.86 15.70
N ALA A 34 5.84 5.45 15.13
CA ALA A 34 5.79 4.63 13.92
C ALA A 34 5.78 5.47 12.63
N LEU A 35 5.47 6.77 12.72
CA LEU A 35 5.32 7.63 11.54
C LEU A 35 6.60 7.72 10.70
N VAL A 36 7.73 8.09 11.30
CA VAL A 36 8.99 8.27 10.55
C VAL A 36 9.46 6.94 9.92
N PRO A 37 9.52 5.82 10.65
CA PRO A 37 9.83 4.52 10.05
C PRO A 37 8.88 4.13 8.91
N SER A 38 7.58 4.41 9.05
CA SER A 38 6.58 4.10 8.02
C SER A 38 6.78 4.92 6.75
N LEU A 39 7.13 6.20 6.87
CA LEU A 39 7.47 7.05 5.72
C LEU A 39 8.74 6.56 5.02
N ILE A 40 9.75 6.15 5.76
CA ILE A 40 10.98 5.57 5.19
C ILE A 40 10.66 4.26 4.46
N ALA A 41 9.79 3.42 5.03
CA ALA A 41 9.38 2.15 4.44
C ALA A 41 8.56 2.29 3.15
N PHE A 42 8.02 3.48 2.85
CA PHE A 42 7.22 3.73 1.66
C PHE A 42 7.96 3.38 0.37
N VAL A 43 9.18 3.92 0.19
CA VAL A 43 9.94 3.73 -1.05
C VAL A 43 10.30 2.26 -1.25
N PRO A 44 10.84 1.53 -0.25
CA PRO A 44 11.05 0.09 -0.35
C PRO A 44 9.77 -0.69 -0.70
N LEU A 45 8.65 -0.41 -0.04
CA LEU A 45 7.38 -1.08 -0.32
C LEU A 45 6.86 -0.78 -1.73
N TRP A 46 7.03 0.44 -2.21
CA TRP A 46 6.64 0.82 -3.56
C TRP A 46 7.50 0.13 -4.62
N MET A 47 8.82 0.04 -4.39
CA MET A 47 9.70 -0.74 -5.26
C MET A 47 9.30 -2.22 -5.28
N LEU A 48 9.02 -2.82 -4.12
CA LEU A 48 8.52 -4.21 -4.05
C LEU A 48 7.20 -4.40 -4.80
N ALA A 49 6.26 -3.45 -4.69
CA ALA A 49 5.01 -3.48 -5.46
C ALA A 49 5.25 -3.35 -6.97
N ALA A 50 6.20 -2.51 -7.39
CA ALA A 50 6.60 -2.39 -8.79
C ALA A 50 7.23 -3.69 -9.31
N LEU A 51 8.15 -4.31 -8.55
CA LEU A 51 8.71 -5.63 -8.88
C LEU A 51 7.60 -6.69 -8.95
N TRP A 52 6.64 -6.64 -8.02
CA TRP A 52 5.53 -7.59 -7.98
C TRP A 52 4.64 -7.48 -9.23
N ALA A 53 4.42 -6.29 -9.78
CA ALA A 53 3.74 -6.09 -11.06
C ALA A 53 4.40 -6.90 -12.20
N PHE A 54 5.73 -7.03 -12.15
CA PHE A 54 6.53 -7.81 -13.10
C PHE A 54 6.58 -9.33 -12.82
N SER A 55 5.89 -9.81 -11.79
CA SER A 55 5.64 -11.25 -11.61
C SER A 55 4.46 -11.78 -12.46
N PHE A 56 3.48 -10.93 -12.78
CA PHE A 56 2.23 -11.36 -13.45
C PHE A 56 2.35 -11.47 -14.97
N ARG A 57 2.00 -12.62 -15.56
CA ARG A 57 2.03 -12.77 -17.03
C ARG A 57 1.01 -11.88 -17.78
N SER A 58 -0.11 -11.52 -17.14
CA SER A 58 -1.16 -10.69 -17.74
C SER A 58 -1.17 -9.28 -17.13
N PRO A 59 -1.19 -8.21 -17.97
CA PRO A 59 -1.31 -6.83 -17.48
C PRO A 59 -2.58 -6.57 -16.68
N LEU A 60 -3.71 -7.15 -17.10
CA LEU A 60 -4.98 -7.01 -16.39
C LEU A 60 -4.90 -7.60 -14.98
N ARG A 61 -4.28 -8.78 -14.83
CA ARG A 61 -4.08 -9.40 -13.50
C ARG A 61 -3.18 -8.55 -12.60
N ALA A 62 -2.16 -7.89 -13.16
CA ALA A 62 -1.29 -6.99 -12.39
C ALA A 62 -2.10 -5.80 -11.85
N TRP A 63 -2.90 -5.16 -12.70
CA TRP A 63 -3.77 -4.06 -12.30
C TRP A 63 -4.79 -4.47 -11.25
N LEU A 64 -5.57 -5.53 -11.51
CA LEU A 64 -6.62 -5.99 -10.59
C LEU A 64 -6.04 -6.38 -9.23
N THR A 65 -4.90 -7.07 -9.21
CA THR A 65 -4.28 -7.47 -7.94
C THR A 65 -3.77 -6.27 -7.17
N LEU A 66 -2.95 -5.41 -7.78
CA LEU A 66 -2.37 -4.26 -7.09
C LEU A 66 -3.43 -3.24 -6.65
N ALA A 67 -4.37 -2.91 -7.54
CA ALA A 67 -5.45 -1.98 -7.22
C ALA A 67 -6.42 -2.59 -6.19
N GLY A 68 -6.70 -3.90 -6.29
CA GLY A 68 -7.52 -4.62 -5.32
C GLY A 68 -6.87 -4.62 -3.92
N CYS A 69 -5.58 -4.91 -3.82
CA CYS A 69 -4.85 -4.83 -2.56
C CYS A 69 -4.81 -3.39 -2.01
N ALA A 70 -4.60 -2.39 -2.87
CA ALA A 70 -4.64 -0.99 -2.45
C ALA A 70 -6.01 -0.60 -1.90
N ALA A 71 -7.09 -0.96 -2.60
CA ALA A 71 -8.46 -0.71 -2.19
C ALA A 71 -8.78 -1.39 -0.84
N LEU A 72 -8.36 -2.64 -0.65
CA LEU A 72 -8.51 -3.35 0.62
C LEU A 72 -7.72 -2.67 1.75
N GLY A 73 -6.49 -2.22 1.49
CA GLY A 73 -5.69 -1.50 2.46
C GLY A 73 -6.32 -0.16 2.89
N PHE A 74 -6.82 0.62 1.93
CA PHE A 74 -7.55 1.86 2.24
C PHE A 74 -8.90 1.59 2.93
N ALA A 75 -9.60 0.52 2.58
CA ALA A 75 -10.81 0.11 3.29
C ALA A 75 -10.50 -0.23 4.76
N ALA A 76 -9.42 -0.98 5.03
CA ALA A 76 -8.98 -1.28 6.38
C ALA A 76 -8.61 -0.02 7.16
N LEU A 77 -7.89 0.92 6.54
CA LEU A 77 -7.61 2.24 7.12
C LEU A 77 -8.88 3.04 7.41
N GLY A 78 -9.86 3.01 6.50
CA GLY A 78 -11.16 3.62 6.71
C GLY A 78 -11.90 3.02 7.90
N LEU A 79 -11.89 1.69 8.04
CA LEU A 79 -12.48 1.00 9.19
C LEU A 79 -11.77 1.39 10.50
N LEU A 80 -10.43 1.44 10.52
CA LEU A 80 -9.65 1.90 11.69
C LEU A 80 -9.98 3.34 12.08
N ARG A 81 -10.26 4.20 11.10
CA ARG A 81 -10.71 5.57 11.37
C ARG A 81 -12.09 5.59 12.01
N LEU A 82 -12.99 4.71 11.57
CA LEU A 82 -14.35 4.62 12.13
C LEU A 82 -14.39 4.05 13.56
N THR A 83 -13.40 3.27 13.97
CA THR A 83 -13.32 2.79 15.37
C THR A 83 -12.87 3.88 16.35
N GLY A 84 -12.40 5.04 15.87
CA GLY A 84 -11.87 6.11 16.70
C GLY A 84 -10.49 5.83 17.31
N ALA A 85 -9.84 4.73 16.90
CA ALA A 85 -8.49 4.38 17.35
C ALA A 85 -7.40 5.31 16.80
N VAL A 86 -7.73 6.08 15.76
CA VAL A 86 -6.82 6.96 15.03
C VAL A 86 -7.49 8.32 14.86
N GLN A 87 -6.92 9.36 15.48
CA GLN A 87 -7.35 10.78 15.36
C GLN A 87 -6.26 11.62 14.73
#